data_AF-A0AAU9U073-F1
#
_entry.id   AF-A0AAU9U073-F1
#
_cell.length_a   1.000
_cell.length_b   1.000
_cell.length_c   1.000
_cell.angle_alpha   90.00
_cell.angle_beta   90.00
_cell.angle_gamma   90.00
#
_symmetry.space_group_name_H-M   'P 1'
#
loop_
_entity.id
_entity.type
_entity.pdbx_description
1 polymer ?
#
loop_
_entity_poly.entity_id
_entity_poly.type
_entity_poly.pdbx_seq_one_letter_code
_entity_poly.pdbx_strand_id
1 'polypeptide(L)'
;MALYGAPIWCDALTAKNKTLLRRPQRVIAVRAIRGYRTVSWTAATLLASDPPWELQAEVLAEVYRFRSSLRARGQVPSADQTARVRAQAQRALIHWWKEDLESPAAGPETVDAIRPHLRHWVRRRHGVLTFRLTQVLTGHGCFGKYLHQIARREVTPACHECGAPIDTARHTLEECAAWGPQRHALVAVIGGDLSLSSVVRCMLGSERCWSAVASFCEEVMALKEAAEREREADANANPLRRRRPGEGDAVTRSFTLRNRVGGAPIILPLATREIERSRCPRALYRRRRSA
;
A
#
# COMPACT_ATOMS: atom_id res chain seq x y z
N MET A 1 -12.31 -12.93 3.05
CA MET A 1 -13.54 -13.48 2.42
C MET A 1 -13.87 -12.89 1.05
N ALA A 2 -13.34 -11.73 0.62
CA ALA A 2 -13.73 -11.09 -0.65
C ALA A 2 -13.49 -11.93 -1.92
N LEU A 3 -12.44 -12.78 -1.93
CA LEU A 3 -12.09 -13.63 -3.08
C LEU A 3 -12.66 -15.05 -3.00
N TYR A 4 -13.54 -15.32 -2.04
CA TYR A 4 -14.20 -16.62 -1.98
C TYR A 4 -15.09 -16.82 -3.22
N GLY A 5 -15.03 -18.00 -3.82
CA GLY A 5 -15.76 -18.29 -5.06
C GLY A 5 -15.30 -17.52 -6.28
N ALA A 6 -14.13 -16.83 -6.24
CA ALA A 6 -13.59 -16.06 -7.37
C ALA A 6 -13.67 -16.78 -8.73
N PRO A 7 -13.34 -18.07 -8.86
CA PRO A 7 -13.44 -18.77 -10.14
C PRO A 7 -14.84 -18.83 -10.76
N ILE A 8 -15.89 -18.58 -9.99
CA ILE A 8 -17.29 -18.62 -10.45
C ILE A 8 -17.73 -17.26 -11.01
N TRP A 9 -17.26 -16.16 -10.41
CA TRP A 9 -17.71 -14.81 -10.76
C TRP A 9 -16.67 -13.97 -11.52
N CYS A 10 -15.41 -14.42 -11.63
CA CYS A 10 -14.34 -13.63 -12.25
C CYS A 10 -14.68 -13.19 -13.68
N ASP A 11 -15.20 -14.11 -14.49
CA ASP A 11 -15.58 -13.85 -15.89
C ASP A 11 -16.79 -12.90 -16.02
N ALA A 12 -17.53 -12.66 -14.91
CA ALA A 12 -18.64 -11.71 -14.86
C ALA A 12 -18.21 -10.29 -14.43
N LEU A 13 -16.91 -10.04 -14.21
CA LEU A 13 -16.40 -8.73 -13.82
C LEU A 13 -16.53 -7.72 -14.96
N THR A 14 -17.41 -6.74 -14.77
CA THR A 14 -17.50 -5.54 -15.61
C THR A 14 -16.73 -4.37 -14.98
N ALA A 15 -16.45 -3.34 -15.77
CA ALA A 15 -15.86 -2.09 -15.25
C ALA A 15 -16.67 -1.52 -14.06
N LYS A 16 -18.00 -1.58 -14.14
CA LYS A 16 -18.92 -1.14 -13.07
C LYS A 16 -18.70 -1.93 -11.78
N ASN A 17 -18.68 -3.26 -11.87
CA ASN A 17 -18.64 -4.11 -10.69
C ASN A 17 -17.24 -4.19 -10.06
N LYS A 18 -16.16 -3.99 -10.85
CA LYS A 18 -14.80 -3.82 -10.32
C LYS A 18 -14.72 -2.69 -9.29
N THR A 19 -15.43 -1.58 -9.50
CA THR A 19 -15.43 -0.46 -8.52
C THR A 19 -15.98 -0.85 -7.14
N LEU A 20 -16.89 -1.84 -7.08
CA LEU A 20 -17.45 -2.35 -5.83
C LEU A 20 -16.42 -3.16 -5.03
N LEU A 21 -15.45 -3.79 -5.70
CA LEU A 21 -14.33 -4.49 -5.05
C LEU A 21 -13.27 -3.50 -4.53
N ARG A 22 -13.00 -2.44 -5.28
CA ARG A 22 -11.96 -1.45 -4.94
C ARG A 22 -12.23 -0.69 -3.65
N ARG A 23 -13.50 -0.38 -3.36
CA ARG A 23 -13.88 0.34 -2.13
C ARG A 23 -13.49 -0.39 -0.83
N PRO A 24 -13.94 -1.63 -0.58
CA PRO A 24 -13.52 -2.38 0.61
C PRO A 24 -12.03 -2.69 0.62
N GLN A 25 -11.43 -3.00 -0.54
CA GLN A 25 -9.98 -3.20 -0.62
C GLN A 25 -9.22 -1.96 -0.17
N ARG A 26 -9.61 -0.77 -0.63
CA ARG A 26 -9.00 0.50 -0.23
C ARG A 26 -9.06 0.70 1.29
N VAL A 27 -10.19 0.41 1.92
CA VAL A 27 -10.32 0.57 3.38
C VAL A 27 -9.33 -0.32 4.12
N ILE A 28 -9.14 -1.56 3.68
CA ILE A 28 -8.18 -2.50 4.28
C ILE A 28 -6.75 -2.02 4.00
N ALA A 29 -6.44 -1.66 2.75
CA ALA A 29 -5.11 -1.22 2.35
C ALA A 29 -4.68 0.06 3.08
N VAL A 30 -5.56 1.06 3.19
CA VAL A 30 -5.31 2.30 3.95
C VAL A 30 -4.98 2.00 5.41
N ARG A 31 -5.70 1.06 6.05
CA ARG A 31 -5.39 0.65 7.42
C ARG A 31 -4.05 -0.08 7.53
N ALA A 32 -3.75 -0.97 6.58
CA ALA A 32 -2.50 -1.73 6.55
C ALA A 32 -1.27 -0.81 6.45
N ILE A 33 -1.36 0.27 5.67
CA ILE A 33 -0.27 1.24 5.50
C ILE A 33 -0.31 2.38 6.52
N ARG A 34 -1.30 2.39 7.44
CA ARG A 34 -1.53 3.50 8.38
C ARG A 34 -1.70 4.84 7.63
N GLY A 35 -2.39 4.82 6.50
CA GLY A 35 -2.53 5.99 5.62
C GLY A 35 -3.71 6.87 5.98
N TYR A 36 -3.71 8.09 5.43
CA TYR A 36 -4.85 8.99 5.52
C TYR A 36 -6.05 8.46 4.73
N ARG A 37 -7.27 8.80 5.20
CA ARG A 37 -8.53 8.40 4.53
C ARG A 37 -8.70 8.98 3.13
N THR A 38 -7.85 9.89 2.69
CA THR A 38 -7.85 10.53 1.37
C THR A 38 -6.89 9.87 0.38
N VAL A 39 -6.01 8.96 0.84
CA VAL A 39 -5.09 8.22 -0.05
C VAL A 39 -5.89 7.46 -1.11
N SER A 40 -5.48 7.55 -2.38
CA SER A 40 -6.18 6.90 -3.50
C SER A 40 -6.18 5.38 -3.35
N TRP A 41 -7.12 4.68 -4.00
CA TRP A 41 -7.10 3.21 -4.01
C TRP A 41 -5.78 2.69 -4.60
N THR A 42 -5.33 3.27 -5.71
CA THR A 42 -4.08 2.90 -6.40
C THR A 42 -2.86 3.03 -5.49
N ALA A 43 -2.67 4.18 -4.83
CA ALA A 43 -1.54 4.38 -3.93
C ALA A 43 -1.65 3.47 -2.70
N ALA A 44 -2.86 3.27 -2.16
CA ALA A 44 -3.07 2.42 -1.01
C ALA A 44 -2.72 0.95 -1.27
N THR A 45 -3.22 0.36 -2.36
CA THR A 45 -2.94 -1.04 -2.72
C THR A 45 -1.48 -1.25 -3.08
N LEU A 46 -0.86 -0.28 -3.78
CA LEU A 46 0.55 -0.31 -4.13
C LEU A 46 1.44 -0.33 -2.88
N LEU A 47 1.23 0.61 -1.96
CA LEU A 47 1.99 0.67 -0.70
C LEU A 47 1.73 -0.56 0.18
N ALA A 48 0.48 -1.03 0.24
CA ALA A 48 0.11 -2.24 0.99
C ALA A 48 0.69 -3.52 0.38
N SER A 49 1.22 -3.48 -0.86
CA SER A 49 1.61 -4.67 -1.61
C SER A 49 0.45 -5.65 -1.78
N ASP A 50 -0.78 -5.13 -1.90
CA ASP A 50 -2.01 -5.90 -2.09
C ASP A 50 -2.54 -5.65 -3.51
N PRO A 51 -2.21 -6.51 -4.49
CA PRO A 51 -2.64 -6.33 -5.88
C PRO A 51 -4.16 -6.15 -6.00
N PRO A 52 -4.66 -5.48 -7.05
CA PRO A 52 -6.09 -5.37 -7.32
C PRO A 52 -6.82 -6.71 -7.19
N TRP A 53 -7.90 -6.75 -6.42
CA TRP A 53 -8.63 -8.01 -6.19
C TRP A 53 -9.18 -8.62 -7.47
N GLU A 54 -9.50 -7.81 -8.47
CA GLU A 54 -9.85 -8.28 -9.82
C GLU A 54 -8.73 -9.12 -10.46
N LEU A 55 -7.45 -8.73 -10.31
CA LEU A 55 -6.33 -9.49 -10.85
C LEU A 55 -6.05 -10.73 -9.98
N GLN A 56 -6.23 -10.63 -8.66
CA GLN A 56 -6.11 -11.81 -7.78
C GLN A 56 -7.19 -12.85 -8.07
N ALA A 57 -8.41 -12.43 -8.43
CA ALA A 57 -9.50 -13.31 -8.82
C ALA A 57 -9.13 -14.12 -10.07
N GLU A 58 -8.49 -13.51 -11.07
CA GLU A 58 -8.00 -14.20 -12.27
C GLU A 58 -6.97 -15.28 -11.93
N VAL A 59 -6.05 -15.02 -11.00
CA VAL A 59 -5.09 -16.03 -10.54
C VAL A 59 -5.81 -17.25 -9.93
N LEU A 60 -6.86 -17.01 -9.14
CA LEU A 60 -7.65 -18.08 -8.54
C LEU A 60 -8.47 -18.84 -9.59
N ALA A 61 -9.07 -18.13 -10.55
CA ALA A 61 -9.81 -18.70 -11.66
C ALA A 61 -8.92 -19.60 -12.52
N GLU A 62 -7.70 -19.16 -12.83
CA GLU A 62 -6.77 -19.93 -13.67
C GLU A 62 -6.34 -21.24 -13.00
N VAL A 63 -5.98 -21.18 -11.72
CA VAL A 63 -5.65 -22.40 -10.94
C VAL A 63 -6.86 -23.33 -10.86
N TYR A 64 -8.07 -22.79 -10.72
CA TYR A 64 -9.29 -23.59 -10.71
C TYR A 64 -9.56 -24.25 -12.05
N ARG A 65 -9.52 -23.50 -13.17
CA ARG A 65 -9.70 -24.02 -14.54
C ARG A 65 -8.72 -25.15 -14.83
N PHE A 66 -7.45 -24.97 -14.48
CA PHE A 66 -6.43 -26.02 -14.59
C PHE A 66 -6.83 -27.30 -13.84
N ARG A 67 -7.15 -27.19 -12.55
CA ARG A 67 -7.53 -28.35 -11.72
C ARG A 67 -8.80 -29.03 -12.23
N SER A 68 -9.79 -28.25 -12.64
CA SER A 68 -11.04 -28.75 -13.20
C SER A 68 -10.83 -29.49 -14.51
N SER A 69 -9.94 -29.00 -15.40
CA SER A 69 -9.61 -29.67 -16.65
C SER A 69 -8.95 -31.04 -16.45
N LEU A 70 -8.08 -31.17 -15.44
CA LEU A 70 -7.44 -32.45 -15.11
C LEU A 70 -8.44 -33.43 -14.50
N ARG A 71 -9.28 -32.96 -13.58
CA ARG A 71 -10.35 -33.78 -12.98
C ARG A 71 -11.34 -34.29 -14.02
N ALA A 72 -11.70 -33.48 -15.01
CA ALA A 72 -12.55 -33.89 -16.12
C ALA A 72 -11.94 -35.02 -16.96
N ARG A 73 -10.60 -35.12 -16.99
CA ARG A 73 -9.84 -36.22 -17.61
C ARG A 73 -9.59 -37.40 -16.66
N GLY A 74 -10.19 -37.41 -15.46
CA GLY A 74 -9.96 -38.44 -14.44
C GLY A 74 -8.59 -38.35 -13.76
N GLN A 75 -7.87 -37.24 -13.93
CA GLN A 75 -6.53 -37.04 -13.38
C GLN A 75 -6.57 -36.18 -12.11
N VAL A 76 -5.67 -36.48 -11.17
CA VAL A 76 -5.48 -35.67 -9.96
C VAL A 76 -4.29 -34.73 -10.18
N PRO A 77 -4.48 -33.40 -10.10
CA PRO A 77 -3.37 -32.46 -10.23
C PRO A 77 -2.36 -32.66 -9.09
N SER A 78 -1.08 -32.75 -9.44
CA SER A 78 -0.02 -32.76 -8.42
C SER A 78 0.12 -31.37 -7.78
N ALA A 79 0.70 -31.35 -6.58
CA ALA A 79 1.02 -30.10 -5.88
C ALA A 79 1.96 -29.22 -6.73
N ASP A 80 2.97 -29.82 -7.34
CA ASP A 80 3.97 -29.12 -8.16
C ASP A 80 3.35 -28.51 -9.43
N GLN A 81 2.48 -29.25 -10.11
CA GLN A 81 1.76 -28.74 -11.27
C GLN A 81 0.89 -27.53 -10.89
N THR A 82 0.14 -27.65 -9.78
CA THR A 82 -0.71 -26.56 -9.28
C THR A 82 0.12 -25.33 -8.89
N ALA A 83 1.28 -25.54 -8.26
CA ALA A 83 2.20 -24.47 -7.87
C ALA A 83 2.80 -23.77 -9.10
N ARG A 84 3.17 -24.51 -10.16
CA ARG A 84 3.67 -23.94 -11.41
C ARG A 84 2.65 -23.04 -12.10
N VAL A 85 1.40 -23.51 -12.22
CA VAL A 85 0.29 -22.73 -12.79
C VAL A 85 0.03 -21.48 -11.96
N ARG A 86 -0.04 -21.61 -10.63
CA ARG A 86 -0.19 -20.45 -9.73
C ARG A 86 0.94 -19.44 -9.92
N ALA A 87 2.19 -19.90 -9.98
CA ALA A 87 3.35 -19.02 -10.15
C ALA A 87 3.34 -18.29 -11.50
N GLN A 88 2.87 -18.95 -12.57
CA GLN A 88 2.69 -18.33 -13.88
C GLN A 88 1.59 -17.26 -13.83
N ALA A 89 0.43 -17.58 -13.28
CA ALA A 89 -0.66 -16.63 -13.13
C ALA A 89 -0.26 -15.43 -12.25
N GLN A 90 0.51 -15.65 -11.17
CA GLN A 90 1.05 -14.56 -10.36
C GLN A 90 2.04 -13.67 -11.12
N ARG A 91 2.85 -14.22 -12.03
CA ARG A 91 3.72 -13.42 -12.91
C ARG A 91 2.89 -12.55 -13.86
N ALA A 92 1.84 -13.11 -14.45
CA ALA A 92 0.91 -12.36 -15.29
C ALA A 92 0.21 -11.26 -14.49
N LEU A 93 -0.25 -11.53 -13.27
CA LEU A 93 -0.83 -10.51 -12.39
C LEU A 93 0.11 -9.32 -12.16
N ILE A 94 1.38 -9.57 -11.87
CA ILE A 94 2.36 -8.48 -11.66
C ILE A 94 2.60 -7.69 -12.96
N HIS A 95 2.59 -8.35 -14.11
CA HIS A 95 2.69 -7.68 -15.41
C HIS A 95 1.50 -6.74 -15.66
N TRP A 96 0.29 -7.28 -15.61
CA TRP A 96 -0.93 -6.50 -15.81
C TRP A 96 -1.08 -5.39 -14.78
N TRP A 97 -0.73 -5.62 -13.52
CA TRP A 97 -0.76 -4.57 -12.52
C TRP A 97 0.23 -3.44 -12.84
N LYS A 98 1.41 -3.77 -13.38
CA LYS A 98 2.38 -2.75 -13.80
C LYS A 98 1.86 -1.90 -14.95
N GLU A 99 1.13 -2.50 -15.90
CA GLU A 99 0.49 -1.81 -17.03
C GLU A 99 -0.69 -0.94 -16.55
N ASP A 100 -1.53 -1.45 -15.65
CA ASP A 100 -2.63 -0.67 -15.06
C ASP A 100 -2.12 0.59 -14.34
N LEU A 101 -0.91 0.54 -13.78
CA LEU A 101 -0.25 1.66 -13.12
C LEU A 101 0.32 2.71 -14.12
N GLU A 102 0.33 2.45 -15.42
CA GLU A 102 0.71 3.45 -16.45
C GLU A 102 -0.41 4.45 -16.75
N SER A 103 -1.65 4.07 -16.45
CA SER A 103 -2.80 4.96 -16.66
C SER A 103 -2.74 6.16 -15.71
N PRO A 104 -3.11 7.37 -16.15
CA PRO A 104 -3.15 8.55 -15.28
C PRO A 104 -4.02 8.30 -14.04
N ALA A 105 -3.38 8.20 -12.88
CA ALA A 105 -4.03 7.92 -11.61
C ALA A 105 -3.63 8.93 -10.53
N ALA A 106 -4.46 9.04 -9.50
CA ALA A 106 -4.14 9.86 -8.32
C ALA A 106 -2.96 9.25 -7.54
N GLY A 107 -1.96 10.09 -7.24
CA GLY A 107 -0.70 9.71 -6.60
C GLY A 107 0.44 9.39 -7.58
N PRO A 108 0.68 10.22 -8.62
CA PRO A 108 1.65 9.93 -9.67
C PRO A 108 3.06 9.70 -9.11
N GLU A 109 3.52 10.55 -8.18
CA GLU A 109 4.87 10.43 -7.60
C GLU A 109 5.12 9.07 -6.91
N THR A 110 4.18 8.60 -6.08
CA THR A 110 4.27 7.28 -5.44
C THR A 110 4.31 6.16 -6.46
N VAL A 111 3.45 6.25 -7.49
CA VAL A 111 3.36 5.23 -8.54
C VAL A 111 4.65 5.20 -9.35
N ASP A 112 5.14 6.35 -9.78
CA ASP A 112 6.36 6.49 -10.58
C ASP A 112 7.60 5.97 -9.85
N ALA A 113 7.69 6.19 -8.54
CA ALA A 113 8.80 5.69 -7.72
C ALA A 113 8.80 4.17 -7.54
N ILE A 114 7.61 3.55 -7.41
CA ILE A 114 7.50 2.12 -7.07
C ILE A 114 7.32 1.23 -8.31
N ARG A 115 6.60 1.68 -9.33
CA ARG A 115 6.24 0.89 -10.53
C ARG A 115 7.44 0.25 -11.23
N PRO A 116 8.60 0.91 -11.41
CA PRO A 116 9.79 0.29 -11.98
C PRO A 116 10.28 -0.93 -11.17
N HIS A 117 9.99 -0.94 -9.87
CA HIS A 117 10.46 -1.93 -8.91
C HIS A 117 9.31 -2.79 -8.33
N LEU A 118 8.12 -2.80 -8.94
CA LEU A 118 6.90 -3.40 -8.40
C LEU A 118 7.09 -4.83 -7.88
N ARG A 119 7.79 -5.68 -8.65
CA ARG A 119 8.05 -7.08 -8.25
C ARG A 119 8.90 -7.18 -6.99
N HIS A 120 9.90 -6.31 -6.83
CA HIS A 120 10.75 -6.27 -5.63
C HIS A 120 9.98 -5.69 -4.44
N TRP A 121 9.20 -4.63 -4.67
CA TRP A 121 8.33 -4.03 -3.65
C TRP A 121 7.36 -5.05 -3.05
N VAL A 122 6.63 -5.78 -3.89
CA VAL A 122 5.66 -6.79 -3.44
C VAL A 122 6.31 -7.97 -2.71
N ARG A 123 7.57 -8.31 -3.06
CA ARG A 123 8.28 -9.49 -2.52
C ARG A 123 9.29 -9.18 -1.42
N ARG A 124 9.45 -7.91 -1.05
CA ARG A 124 10.40 -7.49 -0.01
C ARG A 124 10.13 -8.27 1.29
N ARG A 125 11.21 -8.57 2.01
CA ARG A 125 11.16 -9.32 3.28
C ARG A 125 11.42 -8.43 4.50
N HIS A 126 11.89 -7.21 4.26
CA HIS A 126 12.14 -6.19 5.25
C HIS A 126 11.28 -4.96 4.95
N GLY A 127 11.25 -4.04 5.90
CA GLY A 127 10.69 -2.73 5.69
C GLY A 127 9.19 -2.62 5.95
N VAL A 128 8.85 -2.22 7.18
CA VAL A 128 7.49 -1.90 7.58
C VAL A 128 7.22 -0.42 7.31
N LEU A 129 6.02 -0.12 6.80
CA LEU A 129 5.56 1.25 6.64
C LEU A 129 5.10 1.81 7.99
N THR A 130 5.75 2.89 8.43
CA THR A 130 5.29 3.68 9.58
C THR A 130 4.28 4.72 9.12
N PHE A 131 3.56 5.33 10.07
CA PHE A 131 2.58 6.38 9.76
C PHE A 131 3.23 7.56 9.01
N ARG A 132 4.38 8.03 9.48
CA ARG A 132 5.11 9.17 8.90
C ARG A 132 5.84 8.82 7.61
N LEU A 133 6.37 7.60 7.49
CA LEU A 133 6.89 7.13 6.22
C LEU A 133 5.78 7.10 5.15
N THR A 134 4.59 6.59 5.49
CA THR A 134 3.45 6.60 4.56
C THR A 134 3.02 8.03 4.19
N GLN A 135 3.03 8.97 5.12
CA GLN A 135 2.78 10.38 4.84
C GLN A 135 3.74 10.93 3.77
N VAL A 136 5.05 10.72 3.95
CA VAL A 136 6.08 11.15 2.98
C VAL A 136 5.85 10.48 1.61
N LEU A 137 5.69 9.16 1.57
CA LEU A 137 5.48 8.42 0.33
C LEU A 137 4.22 8.84 -0.44
N THR A 138 3.22 9.42 0.24
CA THR A 138 1.94 9.81 -0.35
C THR A 138 1.74 11.32 -0.45
N GLY A 139 2.66 12.13 0.06
CA GLY A 139 2.49 13.59 0.17
C GLY A 139 1.32 14.01 1.07
N HIS A 140 0.97 13.20 2.07
CA HIS A 140 -0.10 13.50 3.03
C HIS A 140 0.47 13.97 4.37
N GLY A 141 -0.36 14.61 5.20
CA GLY A 141 0.01 15.04 6.55
C GLY A 141 0.29 16.54 6.63
N CYS A 142 1.28 16.94 7.40
CA CYS A 142 1.60 18.33 7.72
C CYS A 142 2.33 19.10 6.60
N PHE A 143 2.16 18.69 5.34
CA PHE A 143 2.71 19.41 4.18
C PHE A 143 1.79 20.56 3.79
N GLY A 144 2.33 21.76 3.62
CA GLY A 144 1.56 22.95 3.22
C GLY A 144 0.65 22.72 2.00
N LYS A 145 1.13 22.07 0.93
CA LYS A 145 0.30 21.73 -0.24
C LYS A 145 -0.92 20.89 0.15
N TYR A 146 -0.74 19.86 0.96
CA TYR A 146 -1.83 19.00 1.42
C TYR A 146 -2.79 19.75 2.36
N LEU A 147 -2.26 20.50 3.32
CA LEU A 147 -3.05 21.26 4.28
C LEU A 147 -3.91 22.31 3.59
N HIS A 148 -3.39 22.96 2.55
CA HIS A 148 -4.11 23.96 1.77
C HIS A 148 -5.14 23.36 0.81
N GLN A 149 -4.77 22.32 0.05
CA GLN A 149 -5.61 21.81 -1.04
C GLN A 149 -6.61 20.74 -0.61
N ILE A 150 -6.24 19.91 0.37
CA ILE A 150 -7.02 18.73 0.75
C ILE A 150 -7.62 18.89 2.15
N ALA A 151 -6.80 19.21 3.16
CA ALA A 151 -7.29 19.35 4.52
C ALA A 151 -8.06 20.66 4.74
N ARG A 152 -7.84 21.67 3.89
CA ARG A 152 -8.43 23.02 3.97
C ARG A 152 -8.17 23.70 5.31
N ARG A 153 -6.95 23.55 5.82
CA ARG A 153 -6.50 24.11 7.12
C ARG A 153 -5.46 25.21 7.00
N GLU A 154 -4.91 25.43 5.81
CA GLU A 154 -3.91 26.48 5.56
C GLU A 154 -4.34 27.39 4.41
N VAL A 155 -4.03 28.68 4.53
CA VAL A 155 -4.39 29.70 3.54
C VAL A 155 -3.54 29.57 2.27
N THR A 156 -2.29 29.13 2.42
CA THR A 156 -1.33 28.97 1.33
C THR A 156 -0.67 27.59 1.40
N PRO A 157 -0.12 27.09 0.27
CA PRO A 157 0.62 25.83 0.26
C PRO A 157 2.07 25.96 0.74
N ALA A 158 2.48 27.11 1.27
CA ALA A 158 3.87 27.42 1.58
C ALA A 158 4.45 26.58 2.72
N CYS A 159 5.77 26.44 2.72
CA CYS A 159 6.52 25.78 3.78
C CYS A 159 6.68 26.74 4.96
N HIS A 160 6.13 26.36 6.12
CA HIS A 160 6.27 27.14 7.35
C HIS A 160 7.69 27.12 7.91
N GLU A 161 8.51 26.16 7.51
CA GLU A 161 9.85 25.95 8.08
C GLU A 161 10.95 26.73 7.36
N CYS A 162 10.78 26.99 6.06
CA CYS A 162 11.79 27.69 5.26
C CYS A 162 11.21 28.77 4.33
N GLY A 163 9.89 28.99 4.33
CA GLY A 163 9.23 30.00 3.51
C GLY A 163 9.08 29.66 2.02
N ALA A 164 9.51 28.48 1.56
CA ALA A 164 9.33 28.06 0.18
C ALA A 164 7.84 28.10 -0.25
N PRO A 165 7.51 28.49 -1.49
CA PRO A 165 6.14 28.76 -1.89
C PRO A 165 5.22 27.52 -1.90
N ILE A 166 5.78 26.31 -2.03
CA ILE A 166 5.03 25.07 -2.06
C ILE A 166 5.74 23.99 -1.24
N ASP A 167 5.13 23.58 -0.13
CA ASP A 167 5.60 22.50 0.72
C ASP A 167 5.01 21.15 0.29
N THR A 168 5.89 20.28 -0.20
CA THR A 168 5.61 18.90 -0.61
C THR A 168 6.52 17.93 0.13
N ALA A 169 6.21 16.64 0.08
CA ALA A 169 7.14 15.61 0.51
C ALA A 169 8.48 15.71 -0.24
N ARG A 170 8.44 15.95 -1.56
CA ARG A 170 9.63 16.20 -2.39
C ARG A 170 10.47 17.36 -1.85
N HIS A 171 9.85 18.51 -1.60
CA HIS A 171 10.52 19.67 -1.03
C HIS A 171 11.18 19.34 0.32
N THR A 172 10.47 18.61 1.21
CA THR A 172 11.01 18.18 2.50
C THR A 172 12.22 17.24 2.34
N LEU A 173 12.13 16.28 1.41
CA LEU A 173 13.18 15.30 1.11
C LEU A 173 14.41 15.89 0.41
N GLU A 174 14.25 16.90 -0.43
CA GLU A 174 15.30 17.31 -1.37
C GLU A 174 15.82 18.74 -1.13
N GLU A 175 14.98 19.67 -0.67
CA GLU A 175 15.24 21.10 -0.83
C GLU A 175 15.21 21.90 0.48
N CYS A 176 14.30 21.56 1.40
CA CYS A 176 13.92 22.41 2.53
C CYS A 176 15.11 22.73 3.45
N ALA A 177 15.54 23.99 3.52
CA ALA A 177 16.75 24.37 4.27
C ALA A 177 16.71 23.95 5.76
N ALA A 178 15.53 23.92 6.38
CA ALA A 178 15.33 23.53 7.77
C ALA A 178 15.77 22.09 8.10
N TRP A 179 15.71 21.18 7.11
CA TRP A 179 16.03 19.75 7.31
C TRP A 179 17.41 19.35 6.78
N GLY A 180 18.30 20.32 6.54
CA GLY A 180 19.65 20.10 6.05
C GLY A 180 20.44 19.07 6.88
N PRO A 181 20.51 19.20 8.22
CA PRO A 181 21.21 18.24 9.08
C PRO A 181 20.68 16.81 8.95
N GLN A 182 19.36 16.62 9.00
CA GLN A 182 18.72 15.32 8.86
C GLN A 182 18.95 14.72 7.47
N ARG A 183 18.90 15.53 6.41
CA ARG A 183 19.22 15.08 5.05
C ARG A 183 20.67 14.66 4.92
N HIS A 184 21.62 15.39 5.50
CA HIS A 184 23.03 15.01 5.48
C HIS A 184 23.25 13.64 6.13
N ALA A 185 22.61 13.39 7.28
CA ALA A 185 22.65 12.09 7.94
C ALA A 185 22.04 10.97 7.07
N LEU A 186 20.93 11.24 6.39
CA LEU A 186 20.29 10.30 5.46
C LEU A 186 21.20 10.01 4.25
N VAL A 187 21.77 11.05 3.62
CA VAL A 187 22.67 10.96 2.46
C VAL A 187 23.89 10.10 2.76
N ALA A 188 24.44 10.19 3.97
CA ALA A 188 25.56 9.35 4.39
C ALA A 188 25.25 7.84 4.36
N VAL A 189 23.97 7.45 4.35
CA VAL A 189 23.53 6.05 4.29
C VAL A 189 23.04 5.64 2.90
N ILE A 190 22.20 6.47 2.25
CA ILE A 190 21.50 6.09 1.02
C ILE A 190 22.07 6.73 -0.26
N GLY A 191 23.05 7.64 -0.13
CA GLY A 191 23.61 8.42 -1.25
C GLY A 191 22.95 9.77 -1.44
N GLY A 192 23.50 10.58 -2.36
CA GLY A 192 23.14 11.99 -2.54
C GLY A 192 21.84 12.26 -3.32
N ASP A 193 21.32 11.28 -4.07
CA ASP A 193 20.07 11.44 -4.81
C ASP A 193 18.88 11.08 -3.92
N LEU A 194 18.20 12.12 -3.43
CA LEU A 194 17.04 12.02 -2.55
C LEU A 194 15.70 12.08 -3.29
N SER A 195 15.70 11.96 -4.63
CA SER A 195 14.46 11.78 -5.38
C SER A 195 13.69 10.57 -4.86
N LEU A 196 12.35 10.66 -4.84
CA LEU A 196 11.50 9.59 -4.30
C LEU A 196 11.80 8.22 -4.94
N SER A 197 12.10 8.19 -6.23
CA SER A 197 12.51 6.99 -6.97
C SER A 197 13.82 6.41 -6.45
N SER A 198 14.84 7.23 -6.22
CA SER A 198 16.13 6.77 -5.68
C SER A 198 16.03 6.34 -4.22
N VAL A 199 15.25 7.06 -3.40
CA VAL A 199 14.94 6.68 -2.03
C VAL A 199 14.28 5.30 -1.99
N VAL A 200 13.20 5.08 -2.77
CA VAL A 200 12.51 3.78 -2.84
C VAL A 200 13.44 2.67 -3.32
N ARG A 201 14.28 2.93 -4.34
CA ARG A 201 15.28 1.98 -4.82
C ARG A 201 16.26 1.58 -3.71
N CYS A 202 16.79 2.53 -2.96
CA CYS A 202 17.71 2.26 -1.84
C CYS A 202 17.02 1.49 -0.71
N MET A 203 15.79 1.88 -0.34
CA MET A 203 14.98 1.18 0.66
C MET A 203 14.78 -0.30 0.32
N LEU A 204 14.55 -0.63 -0.95
CA LEU A 204 14.41 -2.01 -1.41
C LEU A 204 15.73 -2.79 -1.39
N GLY A 205 16.86 -2.09 -1.52
CA GLY A 205 18.19 -2.70 -1.56
C GLY A 205 18.69 -3.24 -0.22
N SER A 206 18.31 -2.63 0.91
CA SER A 206 18.72 -3.14 2.23
C SER A 206 17.80 -2.69 3.37
N GLU A 207 17.74 -3.49 4.44
CA GLU A 207 17.06 -3.13 5.68
C GLU A 207 17.68 -1.89 6.34
N ARG A 208 19.01 -1.73 6.26
CA ARG A 208 19.71 -0.53 6.76
C ARG A 208 19.22 0.74 6.07
N CYS A 209 19.11 0.74 4.73
CA CYS A 209 18.60 1.87 3.98
C CYS A 209 17.12 2.15 4.31
N TRP A 210 16.30 1.10 4.43
CA TRP A 210 14.91 1.26 4.85
C TRP A 210 14.81 1.92 6.23
N SER A 211 15.57 1.42 7.21
CA SER A 211 15.57 1.95 8.58
C SER A 211 16.04 3.40 8.61
N ALA A 212 17.08 3.77 7.85
CA ALA A 212 17.55 5.15 7.77
C ALA A 212 16.47 6.10 7.21
N VAL A 213 15.78 5.71 6.12
CA VAL A 213 14.69 6.50 5.56
C VAL A 213 13.50 6.59 6.54
N ALA A 214 13.15 5.49 7.18
CA ALA A 214 12.09 5.47 8.18
C ALA A 214 12.41 6.39 9.37
N SER A 215 13.63 6.34 9.90
CA SER A 215 14.09 7.23 10.97
C SER A 215 14.06 8.70 10.57
N PHE A 216 14.54 9.04 9.36
CA PHE A 216 14.44 10.41 8.83
C PHE A 216 12.98 10.87 8.77
N CYS A 217 12.08 10.04 8.23
CA CYS A 217 10.66 10.38 8.12
C CYS A 217 10.03 10.54 9.51
N GLU A 218 10.36 9.67 10.47
CA GLU A 218 9.84 9.78 11.84
C GLU A 218 10.28 11.07 12.52
N GLU A 219 11.56 11.44 12.44
CA GLU A 219 12.10 12.64 13.06
C GLU A 219 11.51 13.92 12.42
N VAL A 220 11.67 14.08 11.11
CA VAL A 220 11.27 15.29 10.39
C VAL A 220 9.77 15.51 10.46
N MET A 221 8.97 14.46 10.25
CA MET A 221 7.51 14.61 10.30
C MET A 221 7.01 14.81 11.73
N ALA A 222 7.66 14.24 12.76
CA ALA A 222 7.29 14.53 14.14
C ALA A 222 7.50 16.00 14.50
N LEU A 223 8.60 16.60 14.04
CA LEU A 223 8.90 18.03 14.22
C LEU A 223 7.89 18.91 13.45
N LYS A 224 7.64 18.63 12.17
CA LYS A 224 6.62 19.36 11.39
C LYS A 224 5.22 19.26 12.01
N GLU A 225 4.82 18.08 12.48
CA GLU A 225 3.53 17.89 13.16
C GLU A 225 3.46 18.64 14.50
N ALA A 226 4.58 18.79 15.22
CA ALA A 226 4.65 19.58 16.43
C ALA A 226 4.48 21.07 16.13
N ALA A 227 5.22 21.59 15.15
CA ALA A 227 5.08 22.96 14.69
C ALA A 227 3.67 23.26 14.16
N GLU A 228 3.03 22.31 13.46
CA GLU A 228 1.62 22.43 13.07
C GLU A 228 0.70 22.53 14.28
N ARG A 229 0.89 21.66 15.29
CA ARG A 229 0.08 21.67 16.52
C ARG A 229 0.21 22.98 17.29
N GLU A 230 1.41 23.57 17.34
CA GLU A 230 1.63 24.89 17.94
C GLU A 230 0.83 25.97 17.20
N ARG A 231 0.83 25.95 15.86
CA ARG A 231 0.02 26.87 15.05
C ARG A 231 -1.49 26.63 15.19
N GLU A 232 -1.94 25.40 15.39
CA GLU A 232 -3.35 25.09 15.69
C GLU A 232 -3.77 25.63 17.07
N ALA A 233 -2.84 25.69 18.03
CA ALA A 233 -3.10 26.09 19.42
C ALA A 233 -3.00 27.61 19.66
N ASP A 234 -2.39 28.38 18.73
CA ASP A 234 -2.31 29.83 18.84
C ASP A 234 -3.73 30.45 18.90
N ALA A 235 -3.98 31.25 19.95
CA ALA A 235 -5.26 31.92 20.17
C ALA A 235 -5.64 32.87 19.02
N ASN A 236 -4.64 33.41 18.33
CA ASN A 236 -4.78 34.30 17.18
C ASN A 236 -4.69 33.55 15.84
N ALA A 237 -4.64 32.20 15.85
CA ALA A 237 -4.60 31.41 14.64
C ALA A 237 -5.81 31.67 13.75
N ASN A 238 -5.58 31.59 12.43
CA ASN A 238 -6.65 31.64 11.45
C ASN A 238 -7.73 30.58 11.79
N PRO A 239 -9.03 30.94 11.82
CA PRO A 239 -10.10 29.99 12.14
C PRO A 239 -10.11 28.70 11.32
N LEU A 240 -9.56 28.72 10.10
CA LEU A 240 -9.41 27.54 9.24
C LEU A 240 -8.56 26.42 9.89
N ARG A 241 -7.63 26.76 10.79
CA ARG A 241 -6.78 25.80 11.51
C ARG A 241 -7.48 25.13 12.69
N ARG A 242 -8.63 25.66 13.13
CA ARG A 242 -9.33 25.11 14.30
C ARG A 242 -9.84 23.70 14.01
N ARG A 243 -9.54 22.77 14.91
CA ARG A 243 -10.10 21.42 14.83
C ARG A 243 -11.61 21.49 14.98
N ARG A 244 -12.33 20.87 14.03
CA ARG A 244 -13.78 20.67 14.18
C ARG A 244 -14.02 19.76 15.41
N PRO A 245 -14.91 20.15 16.34
CA PRO A 245 -15.28 19.27 17.45
C PRO A 245 -15.88 17.97 16.89
N GLY A 246 -15.30 16.82 17.23
CA GLY A 246 -15.87 15.48 16.93
C GLY A 246 -15.12 14.58 15.94
N GLU A 247 -14.00 15.00 15.34
CA GLU A 247 -13.27 14.17 14.33
C GLU A 247 -11.95 13.55 14.85
N GLY A 248 -11.56 13.80 16.10
CA GLY A 248 -10.27 13.34 16.65
C GLY A 248 -10.36 12.84 18.07
N ASP A 249 -10.61 11.53 18.24
CA ASP A 249 -10.23 10.78 19.45
C ASP A 249 -10.38 9.24 19.35
N ALA A 250 -10.81 8.70 18.21
CA ALA A 250 -10.98 7.25 18.05
C ALA A 250 -9.69 6.49 17.66
N VAL A 251 -8.66 7.16 17.12
CA VAL A 251 -7.46 6.49 16.60
C VAL A 251 -6.39 6.30 17.68
N THR A 252 -6.26 7.22 18.63
CA THR A 252 -5.18 7.18 19.64
C THR A 252 -5.51 6.30 20.86
N ARG A 253 -6.80 6.20 21.25
CA ARG A 253 -7.22 5.45 22.46
C ARG A 253 -7.19 3.93 22.33
N SER A 254 -7.18 3.38 21.11
CA SER A 254 -7.14 1.92 20.92
C SER A 254 -5.72 1.33 20.91
N PHE A 255 -4.67 2.18 20.91
CA PHE A 255 -3.30 1.72 20.68
C PHE A 255 -2.46 1.53 21.95
N THR A 256 -2.78 2.20 23.06
CA THR A 256 -2.02 2.07 24.32
C THR A 256 -2.28 0.76 25.07
N LEU A 257 -3.32 0.01 24.73
CA LEU A 257 -3.66 -1.26 25.41
C LEU A 257 -3.25 -2.55 24.68
N ARG A 258 -2.65 -2.48 23.47
CA ARG A 258 -2.28 -3.71 22.72
C ARG A 258 -0.80 -3.95 22.47
N ASN A 259 0.09 -3.01 22.79
CA ASN A 259 1.55 -3.21 22.64
C ASN A 259 2.21 -3.85 23.87
N ARG A 260 1.62 -4.92 24.40
CA ARG A 260 2.25 -5.85 25.34
C ARG A 260 2.10 -7.31 24.91
N VAL A 261 2.14 -7.61 23.61
CA VAL A 261 2.48 -8.97 23.15
C VAL A 261 3.23 -8.82 21.83
N GLY A 262 4.47 -9.31 21.79
CA GLY A 262 5.25 -9.41 20.55
C GLY A 262 4.48 -10.21 19.51
N GLY A 263 3.95 -9.52 18.50
CA GLY A 263 3.25 -10.11 17.37
C GLY A 263 4.12 -10.04 16.13
N ALA A 264 4.57 -11.21 15.64
CA ALA A 264 5.23 -11.38 14.35
C ALA A 264 4.39 -10.76 13.21
N PRO A 265 5.02 -10.28 12.12
CA PRO A 265 4.31 -9.68 11.01
C PRO A 265 3.30 -10.68 10.40
N ILE A 266 2.08 -10.20 10.13
CA ILE A 266 1.09 -10.93 9.32
C ILE A 266 1.60 -10.94 7.88
N ILE A 267 2.53 -11.86 7.61
CA ILE A 267 2.76 -12.39 6.28
C ILE A 267 1.55 -13.29 6.02
N LEU A 268 0.67 -12.90 5.11
CA LEU A 268 -0.35 -13.82 4.59
C LEU A 268 0.37 -15.10 4.14
N PRO A 269 0.15 -16.24 4.81
CA PRO A 269 0.91 -17.43 4.48
C PRO A 269 0.45 -17.90 3.10
N LEU A 270 1.37 -17.92 2.15
CA LEU A 270 1.33 -18.88 1.05
C LEU A 270 1.49 -20.26 1.69
N ALA A 271 0.40 -20.80 2.23
CA ALA A 271 0.39 -22.05 2.96
C ALA A 271 0.91 -23.19 2.06
N THR A 272 2.00 -23.79 2.50
CA THR A 272 2.57 -25.04 2.03
C THR A 272 2.38 -26.05 3.17
N ARG A 273 1.83 -27.24 2.82
CA ARG A 273 1.69 -28.48 3.62
C ARG A 273 0.65 -28.39 4.77
N GLU A 274 -0.07 -29.44 5.17
CA GLU A 274 0.13 -30.89 5.10
C GLU A 274 -1.24 -31.61 5.10
N ILE A 275 -1.31 -32.77 4.45
CA ILE A 275 -2.55 -33.55 4.22
C ILE A 275 -2.65 -34.63 5.29
N GLU A 276 -3.67 -34.58 6.14
CA GLU A 276 -4.19 -35.77 6.82
C GLU A 276 -5.35 -36.38 6.04
N ARG A 277 -5.26 -37.70 5.89
CA ARG A 277 -6.10 -38.56 5.05
C ARG A 277 -7.34 -38.99 5.83
N SER A 278 -8.52 -38.88 5.22
CA SER A 278 -9.63 -39.80 5.52
C SER A 278 -10.71 -39.81 4.42
N ARG A 279 -10.65 -40.87 3.60
CA ARG A 279 -11.71 -41.70 2.97
C ARG A 279 -12.98 -41.06 2.33
N CYS A 280 -13.07 -41.26 0.99
CA CYS A 280 -14.19 -41.63 0.08
C CYS A 280 -15.66 -41.81 0.59
N PRO A 281 -16.72 -41.93 -0.28
CA PRO A 281 -16.77 -41.83 -1.76
C PRO A 281 -18.03 -41.14 -2.41
N ARG A 282 -17.85 -40.75 -3.70
CA ARG A 282 -18.75 -40.83 -4.90
C ARG A 282 -20.22 -40.32 -4.90
N ALA A 283 -20.52 -39.44 -5.88
CA ALA A 283 -21.60 -39.57 -6.90
C ALA A 283 -21.46 -38.44 -7.94
N LEU A 284 -20.95 -38.68 -9.15
CA LEU A 284 -21.68 -38.86 -10.41
C LEU A 284 -22.71 -37.77 -10.75
N TYR A 285 -22.38 -36.85 -11.67
CA TYR A 285 -23.35 -36.47 -12.71
C TYR A 285 -22.69 -35.93 -13.99
N ARG A 286 -23.26 -36.35 -15.12
CA ARG A 286 -22.88 -36.15 -16.53
C ARG A 286 -23.63 -34.95 -17.13
N ARG A 287 -22.99 -34.34 -18.15
CA ARG A 287 -23.60 -33.69 -19.36
C ARG A 287 -24.37 -32.38 -19.10
N ARG A 288 -24.22 -31.28 -19.85
CA ARG A 288 -24.16 -31.12 -21.32
C ARG A 288 -23.45 -29.80 -21.71
N ARG A 289 -22.79 -29.83 -22.86
CA ARG A 289 -22.44 -28.67 -23.71
C ARG A 289 -23.69 -28.18 -24.45
N SER A 290 -23.57 -26.96 -24.99
CA SER A 290 -24.24 -26.42 -26.19
C SER A 290 -25.51 -25.60 -25.98
N ALA A 291 -25.32 -24.29 -25.75
CA ALA A 291 -25.81 -23.19 -26.59
C ALA A 291 -25.10 -21.91 -26.14
#